data_AF-A0A3N9RV33-F1
#
_entry.id   AF-A0A3N9RV33-F1
#
_cell.length_a   1.000
_cell.length_b   1.000
_cell.length_c   1.000
_cell.angle_alpha   90.00
_cell.angle_beta   90.00
_cell.angle_gamma   90.00
#
_symmetry.space_group_name_H-M   'P 1'
#
loop_
_entity.id
_entity.type
_entity.pdbx_description
1 polymer ?
#
loop_
_entity_poly.entity_id
_entity_poly.type
_entity_poly.pdbx_seq_one_letter_code
_entity_poly.pdbx_strand_id
1 'polypeptide(L)'
;MQWQALKKFGEALATYPIEPDSPIKAQWGFNMLEGDDLILGIEIAPANKRGDLIARIEVAYDREPQQRVRASFMTNYPQLETFGAEIAGLMNAGFGEAVLTGS
;
A
#
# COMPACT_ATOMS: atom_id res chain seq x y z
N MET A 1 14.02 -8.21 5.97
CA MET A 1 12.81 -7.64 6.62
C MET A 1 11.83 -7.02 5.63
N GLN A 2 12.26 -6.19 4.67
CA GLN A 2 11.35 -5.46 3.76
C GLN A 2 10.48 -6.36 2.85
N TRP A 3 11.04 -7.43 2.28
CA TRP A 3 10.30 -8.37 1.43
C TRP A 3 9.17 -9.15 2.16
N GLN A 4 9.33 -9.39 3.47
CA GLN A 4 8.29 -10.02 4.30
C GLN A 4 7.12 -9.06 4.56
N ALA A 5 7.40 -7.77 4.75
CA ALA A 5 6.36 -6.74 4.90
C ALA A 5 5.57 -6.56 3.60
N LEU A 6 6.25 -6.56 2.45
CA LEU A 6 5.60 -6.51 1.15
C LEU A 6 4.70 -7.73 0.89
N LYS A 7 5.16 -8.92 1.24
CA LYS A 7 4.35 -10.15 1.14
C LYS A 7 3.08 -10.08 1.99
N LYS A 8 3.20 -9.71 3.27
CA LYS A 8 2.04 -9.58 4.17
C LYS A 8 1.05 -8.53 3.69
N PHE A 9 1.56 -7.42 3.14
CA PHE A 9 0.71 -6.41 2.52
C PHE A 9 -0.06 -6.98 1.33
N GLY A 10 0.61 -7.67 0.40
CA GLY A 10 -0.03 -8.31 -0.74
C GLY A 10 -1.09 -9.35 -0.34
N GLU A 11 -0.85 -10.14 0.70
CA GLU A 11 -1.84 -11.08 1.25
C GLU A 11 -3.04 -10.36 1.86
N ALA A 12 -2.82 -9.24 2.56
CA ALA A 12 -3.90 -8.45 3.16
C ALA A 12 -4.84 -7.83 2.11
N LEU A 13 -4.36 -7.56 0.89
CA LEU A 13 -5.16 -7.00 -0.21
C LEU A 13 -6.36 -7.86 -0.62
N ALA A 14 -6.34 -9.16 -0.30
CA ALA A 14 -7.45 -10.08 -0.55
C ALA A 14 -8.62 -9.94 0.46
N THR A 15 -8.50 -9.05 1.44
CA THR A 15 -9.54 -8.84 2.46
C THR A 15 -10.80 -8.23 1.84
N TYR A 16 -11.94 -8.88 2.04
CA TYR A 16 -13.25 -8.37 1.64
C TYR A 16 -14.33 -8.72 2.69
N PRO A 17 -15.14 -7.75 3.13
CA PRO A 17 -14.96 -6.31 2.93
C PRO A 17 -13.78 -5.77 3.76
N ILE A 18 -13.12 -4.72 3.27
CA ILE A 18 -12.25 -3.89 4.13
C ILE A 18 -13.18 -3.06 5.02
N GLU A 19 -12.99 -3.12 6.33
CA GLU A 19 -13.80 -2.36 7.28
C GLU A 19 -13.27 -0.93 7.45
N PRO A 20 -14.12 0.11 7.61
CA PRO A 20 -13.68 1.49 7.75
C PRO A 20 -12.76 1.75 8.96
N ASP A 21 -12.91 0.97 10.03
CA ASP A 21 -12.10 1.04 11.26
C ASP A 21 -10.83 0.19 11.18
N SER A 22 -10.69 -0.67 10.18
CA SER A 22 -9.54 -1.55 9.98
C SER A 22 -9.01 -1.49 8.53
N PRO A 23 -8.53 -0.31 8.06
CA PRO A 23 -7.92 -0.18 6.75
C PRO A 23 -6.62 -0.99 6.64
N ILE A 24 -6.29 -1.43 5.42
CA ILE A 24 -5.04 -2.13 5.16
C ILE A 24 -3.92 -1.10 5.07
N LYS A 25 -2.87 -1.26 5.88
CA LYS A 25 -1.73 -0.34 5.91
C LYS A 25 -0.43 -1.11 5.71
N ALA A 26 0.48 -0.51 4.96
CA ALA A 26 1.87 -0.93 4.93
C ALA A 26 2.80 0.27 4.90
N GLN A 27 3.95 0.08 5.50
CA GLN A 27 4.96 1.11 5.66
C GLN A 27 6.33 0.47 5.44
N TRP A 28 7.19 1.16 4.71
CA TRP A 28 8.55 0.76 4.44
C TRP A 28 9.50 1.92 4.74
N GLY A 29 10.63 1.58 5.36
CA GLY A 29 11.72 2.47 5.71
C GLY A 29 13.03 1.68 5.86
N PHE A 30 14.13 2.37 6.11
CA PHE A 30 15.44 1.73 6.26
C PHE A 30 15.70 1.20 7.68
N ASN A 31 15.20 1.87 8.73
CA ASN A 31 15.59 1.58 10.12
C ASN A 31 14.46 0.99 10.98
N MET A 32 13.65 1.80 11.67
CA MET A 32 12.82 1.32 12.79
C MET A 32 11.29 1.34 12.58
N LEU A 33 10.79 1.88 11.46
CA LEU A 33 9.33 1.95 11.18
C LEU A 33 8.52 2.69 12.27
N GLU A 34 9.08 3.72 12.92
CA GLU A 34 8.35 4.64 13.79
C GLU A 34 8.67 6.11 13.47
N GLY A 35 7.65 6.97 13.47
CA GLY A 35 7.81 8.42 13.31
C GLY A 35 8.36 8.85 11.94
N ASP A 36 9.38 9.70 11.97
CA ASP A 36 10.04 10.32 10.81
C ASP A 36 10.93 9.32 10.02
N ASP A 37 11.00 8.04 10.38
CA ASP A 37 11.75 7.03 9.59
C ASP A 37 10.95 6.46 8.40
N LEU A 38 9.72 6.94 8.18
CA LEU A 38 8.82 6.44 7.14
C LEU A 38 9.12 7.06 5.77
N ILE A 39 9.61 6.23 4.84
CA ILE A 39 9.94 6.66 3.48
C ILE A 39 8.80 6.39 2.51
N LEU A 40 8.08 5.27 2.67
CA LEU A 40 6.93 4.93 1.85
C LEU A 40 5.81 4.38 2.74
N GLY A 41 4.63 4.96 2.63
CA GLY A 41 3.42 4.51 3.30
C GLY A 41 2.30 4.33 2.27
N ILE A 42 1.54 3.25 2.42
CA ILE A 42 0.31 3.02 1.69
C ILE A 42 -0.81 2.63 2.65
N GLU A 43 -1.98 3.21 2.43
CA GLU A 43 -3.22 2.85 3.12
C GLU A 43 -4.32 2.62 2.08
N ILE A 44 -5.02 1.50 2.21
CA ILE A 44 -6.22 1.18 1.44
C ILE A 44 -7.41 1.14 2.41
N ALA A 45 -8.40 1.98 2.17
CA ALA A 45 -9.58 2.10 3.01
C ALA A 45 -10.85 2.18 2.16
N PRO A 46 -12.03 1.84 2.70
CA PRO A 46 -13.30 2.14 2.04
C PRO A 46 -13.46 3.64 1.85
N ALA A 47 -13.75 4.06 0.62
CA ALA A 47 -14.09 5.44 0.31
C ALA A 47 -15.55 5.73 0.64
N ASN A 48 -16.42 4.74 0.47
CA ASN A 48 -17.85 4.84 0.73
C ASN A 48 -18.47 3.45 0.95
N LYS A 49 -19.78 3.41 1.23
CA LYS A 49 -20.55 2.17 1.45
C LYS A 49 -20.87 1.38 0.17
N ARG A 50 -20.49 1.88 -1.01
CA ARG A 50 -20.77 1.25 -2.32
C ARG A 50 -19.66 0.32 -2.78
N GLY A 51 -18.55 0.25 -2.04
CA GLY A 51 -17.42 -0.61 -2.35
C GLY A 51 -16.28 0.09 -3.10
N ASP A 52 -16.36 1.41 -3.29
CA ASP A 52 -15.22 2.19 -3.76
C ASP A 52 -14.14 2.25 -2.67
N LEU A 53 -12.88 2.21 -3.07
CA LEU A 53 -11.72 2.22 -2.19
C LEU A 53 -10.89 3.46 -2.42
N ILE A 54 -10.31 4.04 -1.38
CA ILE A 54 -9.30 5.09 -1.49
C ILE A 54 -7.92 4.51 -1.19
N ALA A 55 -6.98 4.73 -2.11
CA ALA A 55 -5.57 4.50 -1.88
C ALA A 55 -4.93 5.83 -1.46
N ARG A 56 -4.24 5.84 -0.32
CA ARG A 56 -3.46 6.98 0.17
C ARG A 56 -2.00 6.58 0.20
N ILE A 57 -1.16 7.39 -0.42
CA ILE A 57 0.26 7.16 -0.56
C ILE A 57 1.00 8.33 0.07
N GLU A 58 2.06 8.00 0.79
CA GLU A 58 2.94 8.97 1.41
C GLU A 58 4.38 8.59 1.10
N VAL A 59 5.16 9.54 0.60
CA VAL A 59 6.59 9.38 0.33
C VAL A 59 7.33 10.47 1.08
N ALA A 60 8.27 10.11 1.96
CA ALA A 60 9.13 11.08 2.63
C ALA A 60 10.53 11.10 2.02
N TYR A 61 11.18 12.26 2.08
CA TYR A 61 12.58 12.39 1.73
C TYR A 61 13.45 11.76 2.83
N ASP A 62 14.40 10.91 2.45
CA ASP A 62 15.21 10.10 3.36
C ASP A 62 16.13 10.94 4.27
N ARG A 63 16.58 12.11 3.81
CA ARG A 63 17.45 13.00 4.60
C ARG A 63 16.70 14.05 5.40
N GLU A 64 15.49 14.40 4.99
CA GLU A 64 14.64 15.35 5.71
C GLU A 64 13.21 14.81 5.72
N PRO A 65 12.88 13.90 6.66
CA PRO A 65 11.60 13.20 6.62
C PRO A 65 10.37 14.07 6.81
N GLN A 66 10.54 15.32 7.26
CA GLN A 66 9.49 16.33 7.30
C GLN A 66 9.08 16.80 5.90
N GLN A 67 9.94 16.61 4.89
CA GLN A 67 9.62 16.85 3.48
C GLN A 67 8.93 15.62 2.90
N ARG A 68 7.61 15.72 2.70
CA ARG A 68 6.76 14.57 2.37
C ARG A 68 5.80 14.92 1.26
N VAL A 69 5.66 14.00 0.31
CA VAL A 69 4.64 14.03 -0.74
C VAL A 69 3.51 13.10 -0.33
N ARG A 70 2.29 13.61 -0.38
CA ARG A 70 1.07 12.84 -0.17
C ARG A 70 0.23 12.84 -1.43
N ALA A 71 -0.25 11.66 -1.81
CA ALA A 71 -1.15 11.50 -2.93
C ALA A 71 -2.30 10.57 -2.55
N SER A 72 -3.43 10.74 -3.19
CA SER A 72 -4.56 9.82 -3.04
C SER A 72 -5.34 9.71 -4.34
N PHE A 73 -5.85 8.51 -4.61
CA PHE A 73 -6.72 8.25 -5.75
C PHE A 73 -7.77 7.19 -5.39
N MET A 74 -8.85 7.14 -6.16
CA MET A 74 -9.92 6.16 -6.02
C MET A 74 -9.57 4.90 -6.78
N THR A 75 -9.82 3.74 -6.18
CA THR A 75 -9.64 2.43 -6.78
C THR A 75 -10.79 1.51 -6.36
N ASN A 76 -10.72 0.23 -6.72
CA ASN A 76 -11.75 -0.75 -6.44
C ASN A 76 -11.15 -2.15 -6.20
N TYR A 77 -11.98 -3.08 -5.73
CA TYR A 77 -11.54 -4.45 -5.42
C TYR A 77 -10.92 -5.19 -6.63
N PRO A 78 -11.45 -5.12 -7.87
CA PRO A 78 -10.80 -5.75 -9.01
C PRO A 78 -9.37 -5.25 -9.27
N GLN A 79 -9.13 -3.93 -9.16
CA GLN A 79 -7.79 -3.37 -9.28
C GLN A 79 -6.89 -3.80 -8.12
N LEU A 80 -7.45 -3.91 -6.91
CA LEU A 80 -6.72 -4.38 -5.74
C LEU A 80 -6.31 -5.85 -5.84
N GLU A 81 -7.17 -6.70 -6.38
CA GLU A 81 -6.91 -8.12 -6.63
C GLU A 81 -5.78 -8.28 -7.66
N THR A 82 -5.84 -7.52 -8.76
CA THR A 82 -4.80 -7.50 -9.80
C THR A 82 -3.45 -7.10 -9.19
N PHE A 83 -3.45 -6.01 -8.42
CA PHE A 83 -2.26 -5.53 -7.76
C PHE A 83 -1.67 -6.55 -6.76
N GLY A 84 -2.51 -7.22 -5.97
CA GLY A 84 -2.08 -8.30 -5.07
C GLY A 84 -1.45 -9.49 -5.80
N ALA A 85 -2.02 -9.89 -6.95
CA ALA A 85 -1.47 -10.94 -7.79
C ALA A 85 -0.11 -10.55 -8.39
N GLU A 86 0.04 -9.30 -8.83
CA GLU A 86 1.31 -8.78 -9.34
C GLU A 86 2.39 -8.74 -8.26
N ILE A 87 2.06 -8.32 -7.03
CA ILE A 87 2.99 -8.38 -5.88
C ILE A 87 3.44 -9.83 -5.64
N ALA A 88 2.53 -10.80 -5.67
CA ALA A 88 2.89 -12.21 -5.54
C ALA A 88 3.81 -12.68 -6.68
N GLY A 89 3.58 -12.20 -7.91
CA GLY A 89 4.45 -12.42 -9.06
C GLY A 89 5.87 -11.88 -8.83
N LEU A 90 6.01 -10.65 -8.34
CA LEU A 90 7.31 -10.05 -8.00
C LEU A 90 8.08 -10.87 -6.99
N MET A 91 7.39 -11.37 -5.96
CA MET A 91 7.99 -12.20 -4.92
C MET A 91 8.56 -13.52 -5.46
N ASN A 92 7.97 -14.07 -6.53
CA ASN A 92 8.40 -15.32 -7.15
C ASN A 92 9.48 -15.11 -8.22
N ALA A 93 9.39 -14.04 -9.01
CA ALA A 93 10.31 -13.77 -10.12
C ALA A 93 11.57 -12.99 -9.69
N GLY A 94 11.50 -12.20 -8.62
CA GLY A 94 12.58 -11.36 -8.12
C GLY A 94 12.83 -10.08 -8.93
N PHE A 95 12.07 -9.81 -9.98
CA PHE A 95 12.11 -8.61 -10.81
C PHE A 95 10.72 -8.29 -11.41
N GLY A 96 10.47 -7.01 -11.72
CA GLY A 96 9.22 -6.52 -12.31
C GLY A 96 8.65 -5.30 -11.59
N GLU A 97 7.43 -4.91 -11.95
CA GLU A 97 6.63 -3.91 -11.24
C GLU A 97 5.22 -4.45 -10.93
N ALA A 98 4.60 -3.91 -9.90
CA ALA A 98 3.19 -4.12 -9.57
C ALA A 98 2.53 -2.75 -9.52
N VAL A 99 1.41 -2.59 -10.22
CA VAL A 99 0.80 -1.29 -10.47
C VAL A 99 -0.63 -1.27 -9.96
N LEU A 100 -0.86 -0.45 -8.93
CA LEU A 100 -2.22 -0.13 -8.50
C LEU A 100 -2.75 1.04 -9.32
N THR A 101 -3.83 0.81 -10.08
CA THR A 101 -4.45 1.84 -10.91
C THR A 101 -5.78 2.34 -10.32
N GLY A 102 -6.18 3.54 -10.74
CA GLY A 102 -7.38 4.20 -10.27
C GLY A 102 -7.61 5.58 -10.90
N SER A 103 -8.60 6.31 -10.39
CA SER A 103 -9.04 7.64 -10.86
C SER A 103 -8.84 8.73 -9.82
#